data_AF-A0A5K3FJ62-F1
#
_entry.id   AF-A0A5K3FJ62-F1
#
_cell.length_a   1.000
_cell.length_b   1.000
_cell.length_c   1.000
_cell.angle_alpha   90.00
_cell.angle_beta   90.00
_cell.angle_gamma   90.00
#
_symmetry.space_group_name_H-M   'P 1'
#
loop_
_entity.id
_entity.type
_entity.pdbx_description
1 polymer ?
#
loop_
_entity_poly.entity_id
_entity_poly.type
_entity_poly.pdbx_seq_one_letter_code
_entity_poly.pdbx_strand_id
1 'polypeptide(L)'
;MPAKEVYGAQPPIELLRMWIDHGHWYDTRNNSKQFLIDVLFLAAMGPPGGGRNDITTRFTRHLNVFGVNESSDATMSRIFSIIADKHFAKGYDPQFSRLSKVMVQATLETYKRAIASFLPTPAKSHYVFNMRDFARVIRGTLLVPPASMKEGEKFMRLWVHEVYRVFYDRLTLDSDRDKWFEIVKDTLANVFKVTIDKLLGYLNPSGNVTDEDIRSLMFGDYMNDDHIYDEVASMEEISARMQAFLDDYNSITKTPMNLVLFQFAMEHVSRVSRVLKQDAGHCLLVGVGGSGRHSAVRLAAHMADYEYFTIEITRSYGSNDWREDLKKLLLKAGLEGKPTVFLFADSQIKMESFMEDISMLLNTGDLPNIFPADEKADMLDKLQTIAREAVS
;
A
#
# COMPACT_ATOMS: atom_id res chain seq x y z
N MET A 1 -5.79 0.57 18.75
CA MET A 1 -7.11 0.80 19.40
C MET A 1 -6.88 0.84 20.89
N PRO A 2 -7.56 1.69 21.67
CA PRO A 2 -7.32 1.81 23.10
C PRO A 2 -7.44 0.46 23.81
N ALA A 3 -6.35 0.01 24.43
CA ALA A 3 -6.33 -1.23 25.21
C ALA A 3 -7.23 -1.07 26.44
N LYS A 4 -7.87 -2.16 26.84
CA LYS A 4 -8.58 -2.21 28.12
C LYS A 4 -7.54 -2.37 29.23
N GLU A 5 -7.66 -1.59 30.29
CA GLU A 5 -6.89 -1.83 31.51
C GLU A 5 -7.39 -3.09 32.25
N VAL A 6 -6.73 -3.45 33.35
CA VAL A 6 -7.06 -4.62 34.18
C VAL A 6 -8.53 -4.63 34.64
N TYR A 7 -9.12 -3.45 34.85
CA TYR A 7 -10.51 -3.28 35.28
C TYR A 7 -11.50 -3.07 34.11
N GLY A 8 -11.03 -3.21 32.86
CA GLY A 8 -11.88 -3.16 31.67
C GLY A 8 -12.17 -1.76 31.12
N ALA A 9 -11.72 -0.69 31.80
CA ALA A 9 -11.86 0.66 31.28
C ALA A 9 -10.88 0.94 30.13
N GLN A 10 -11.18 1.95 29.32
CA GLN A 10 -10.32 2.41 28.23
C GLN A 10 -10.00 3.89 28.49
N PRO A 11 -8.86 4.22 29.14
CA PRO A 11 -8.59 5.58 29.61
C PRO A 11 -8.73 6.68 28.55
N PRO A 12 -8.30 6.49 27.29
CA PRO A 12 -8.54 7.50 26.24
C PRO A 12 -10.02 7.78 25.97
N ILE A 13 -10.88 6.76 26.06
CA ILE A 13 -12.33 6.91 25.86
C ILE A 13 -12.97 7.56 27.09
N GLU A 14 -12.48 7.25 28.28
CA GLU A 14 -12.96 7.90 29.51
C GLU A 14 -12.60 9.39 29.56
N LEU A 15 -11.45 9.79 29.00
CA LEU A 15 -11.09 11.20 28.84
C LEU A 15 -12.06 11.94 27.89
N LEU A 16 -12.41 11.31 26.76
CA LEU A 16 -13.42 11.85 25.85
C LEU A 16 -14.81 11.90 26.51
N ARG A 17 -15.16 10.89 27.30
CA ARG A 17 -16.42 10.90 28.06
C ARG A 17 -16.45 12.02 29.09
N MET A 18 -15.35 12.22 29.83
CA MET A 18 -15.21 13.30 30.81
C MET A 18 -15.45 14.67 30.16
N TRP A 19 -14.89 14.89 28.97
CA TRP A 19 -15.15 16.11 28.21
C TRP A 19 -16.63 16.32 27.92
N ILE A 20 -17.30 15.29 27.40
CA ILE A 20 -18.69 15.37 26.97
C ILE A 20 -19.62 15.55 28.18
N ASP A 21 -19.34 14.88 29.29
CA ASP A 21 -20.13 14.95 30.52
C ASP A 21 -19.94 16.32 31.23
N HIS A 22 -18.71 16.86 31.26
CA HIS A 22 -18.37 18.02 32.09
C HIS A 22 -18.08 19.32 31.33
N GLY A 23 -17.90 19.27 30.01
CA GLY A 23 -17.52 20.42 29.17
C GLY A 23 -16.09 20.90 29.33
N HIS A 24 -15.25 20.19 30.10
CA HIS A 24 -13.86 20.59 30.37
C HIS A 24 -12.94 19.40 30.68
N TRP A 25 -11.64 19.64 30.57
CA TRP A 25 -10.57 18.77 31.08
C TRP A 25 -9.79 19.45 32.20
N TYR A 26 -9.02 18.67 32.95
CA TYR A 26 -8.03 19.21 33.88
C TYR A 26 -6.64 19.14 33.25
N ASP A 27 -5.90 20.24 33.28
CA ASP A 27 -4.47 20.21 32.95
C ASP A 27 -3.73 19.51 34.10
N THR A 28 -3.00 18.44 33.79
CA THR A 28 -2.30 17.62 34.78
C THR A 28 -1.14 18.35 35.45
N ARG A 29 -0.68 19.48 34.90
CA ARG A 29 0.44 20.26 35.47
C ARG A 29 0.01 21.21 36.58
N ASN A 30 -1.16 21.83 36.44
CA ASN A 30 -1.64 22.89 37.35
C ASN A 30 -3.07 22.67 37.88
N ASN A 31 -3.72 21.56 37.52
CA ASN A 31 -5.09 21.21 37.89
C ASN A 31 -6.14 22.27 37.51
N SER A 32 -5.82 23.13 36.56
CA SER A 32 -6.78 24.11 36.04
C SER A 32 -7.78 23.46 35.10
N LYS A 33 -9.01 23.99 35.08
CA LYS A 33 -10.06 23.56 34.14
C LYS A 33 -9.80 24.20 32.77
N GLN A 34 -9.73 23.37 31.74
CA GLN A 34 -9.67 23.79 30.34
C GLN A 34 -11.00 23.53 29.67
N PHE A 35 -11.69 24.60 29.26
CA PHE A 35 -12.97 24.54 28.57
C PHE A 35 -12.75 24.52 27.07
N LEU A 36 -13.38 23.57 26.38
CA LEU A 36 -13.39 23.50 24.91
C LEU A 36 -14.70 24.12 24.41
N ILE A 37 -14.58 25.18 23.62
CA ILE A 37 -15.72 25.95 23.08
C ILE A 37 -15.84 25.65 21.58
N ASP A 38 -17.07 25.55 21.07
CA ASP A 38 -17.38 25.37 19.65
C ASP A 38 -16.75 24.14 18.98
N VAL A 39 -16.80 22.99 19.66
CA VAL A 39 -16.29 21.71 19.12
C VAL A 39 -17.45 20.75 18.84
N LEU A 40 -17.44 20.16 17.63
CA LEU A 40 -18.33 19.06 17.26
C LEU A 40 -17.54 17.74 17.25
N PHE A 41 -18.04 16.73 17.97
CA PHE A 41 -17.39 15.42 18.03
C PHE A 41 -17.96 14.46 16.98
N LEU A 42 -17.10 13.91 16.14
CA LEU A 42 -17.40 12.80 15.24
C LEU A 42 -16.38 11.68 15.47
N ALA A 43 -16.86 10.44 15.50
CA ALA A 43 -16.02 9.25 15.65
C ALA A 43 -16.48 8.13 14.71
N ALA A 44 -15.52 7.29 14.32
CA ALA A 44 -15.77 6.06 13.57
C ALA A 44 -15.10 4.89 14.29
N MET A 45 -15.74 3.73 14.28
CA MET A 45 -15.21 2.49 14.86
C MET A 45 -15.51 1.30 13.95
N GLY A 46 -14.61 0.32 13.95
CA GLY A 46 -14.90 -0.98 13.35
C GLY A 46 -15.76 -1.84 14.28
N PRO A 47 -16.50 -2.82 13.76
CA PRO A 47 -17.24 -3.77 14.58
C PRO A 47 -16.28 -4.52 15.52
N PRO A 48 -16.75 -4.90 16.73
CA PRO A 48 -15.96 -5.67 17.68
C PRO A 48 -15.64 -7.07 17.12
N GLY A 49 -14.49 -7.61 17.50
CA GLY A 49 -13.97 -8.88 16.96
C GLY A 49 -12.64 -8.72 16.21
N GLY A 50 -11.96 -9.85 15.93
CA GLY A 50 -10.66 -9.86 15.24
C GLY A 50 -9.57 -9.02 15.93
N GLY A 51 -9.59 -8.94 17.25
CA GLY A 51 -8.68 -8.11 18.05
C GLY A 51 -9.16 -6.70 18.36
N ARG A 52 -10.36 -6.30 17.89
CA ARG A 52 -10.99 -5.02 18.23
C ARG A 52 -11.86 -5.15 19.48
N ASN A 53 -11.73 -4.18 20.38
CA ASN A 53 -12.47 -4.10 21.63
C ASN A 53 -13.83 -3.41 21.46
N ASP A 54 -14.83 -3.90 22.18
CA ASP A 54 -16.09 -3.17 22.38
C ASP A 54 -15.86 -1.81 23.03
N ILE A 55 -16.57 -0.80 22.53
CA ILE A 55 -16.61 0.54 23.12
C ILE A 55 -17.65 0.57 24.24
N THR A 56 -17.30 1.19 25.37
CA THR A 56 -18.18 1.27 26.54
C THR A 56 -19.52 1.95 26.23
N THR A 57 -20.62 1.36 26.73
CA THR A 57 -21.98 1.91 26.59
C THR A 57 -22.13 3.28 27.26
N ARG A 58 -21.30 3.56 28.28
CA ARG A 58 -21.25 4.88 28.94
C ARG A 58 -20.77 5.99 28.02
N PHE A 59 -19.99 5.66 27.01
CA PHE A 59 -19.53 6.62 26.01
C PHE A 59 -20.53 6.71 24.86
N THR A 60 -20.99 5.57 24.34
CA THR A 60 -21.92 5.55 23.21
C THR A 60 -23.29 6.15 23.52
N ARG A 61 -23.72 6.21 24.80
CA ARG A 61 -24.96 6.90 25.20
C ARG A 61 -25.00 8.40 24.82
N HIS A 62 -23.83 9.01 24.61
CA HIS A 62 -23.73 10.42 24.24
C HIS A 62 -23.76 10.65 22.72
N LEU A 63 -23.75 9.57 21.93
CA LEU A 63 -23.56 9.62 20.49
C LEU A 63 -24.74 8.97 19.78
N ASN A 64 -25.09 9.50 18.62
CA ASN A 64 -25.94 8.79 17.66
C ASN A 64 -25.06 7.84 16.86
N VAL A 65 -25.30 6.54 17.00
CA VAL A 65 -24.52 5.51 16.31
C VAL A 65 -25.21 5.15 15.00
N PHE A 66 -24.53 5.40 13.89
CA PHE A 66 -24.99 5.01 12.54
C PHE A 66 -24.16 3.83 12.04
N GLY A 67 -24.82 2.76 11.62
CA GLY A 67 -24.17 1.61 10.98
C GLY A 67 -23.89 1.90 9.51
N VAL A 68 -22.63 1.77 9.09
CA VAL A 68 -22.25 1.82 7.67
C VAL A 68 -22.06 0.39 7.17
N ASN A 69 -22.99 -0.07 6.35
CA ASN A 69 -22.92 -1.40 5.74
C ASN A 69 -21.93 -1.44 4.58
N GLU A 70 -21.52 -2.64 4.21
CA GLU A 70 -20.73 -2.85 3.00
C GLU A 70 -21.47 -2.34 1.76
N SER A 71 -20.71 -1.80 0.81
CA SER A 71 -21.26 -1.28 -0.44
C SER A 71 -21.84 -2.41 -1.28
N SER A 72 -23.02 -2.18 -1.87
CA SER A 72 -23.58 -3.12 -2.84
C SER A 72 -22.71 -3.24 -4.08
N ASP A 73 -22.82 -4.38 -4.76
CA ASP A 73 -22.09 -4.68 -6.00
C ASP A 73 -22.32 -3.61 -7.07
N ALA A 74 -23.56 -3.12 -7.19
CA ALA A 74 -23.91 -2.02 -8.09
C ALA A 74 -23.21 -0.70 -7.71
N THR A 75 -23.08 -0.42 -6.41
CA THR A 75 -22.37 0.77 -5.92
C THR A 75 -20.88 0.66 -6.19
N MET A 76 -20.26 -0.48 -5.89
CA MET A 76 -18.85 -0.74 -6.17
C MET A 76 -18.56 -0.60 -7.67
N SER A 77 -19.33 -1.27 -8.51
CA SER A 77 -19.19 -1.21 -9.96
C SER A 77 -19.31 0.23 -10.48
N ARG A 78 -20.29 0.99 -9.98
CA ARG A 78 -20.47 2.41 -10.36
C ARG A 78 -19.27 3.28 -9.96
N ILE A 79 -18.79 3.17 -8.72
CA ILE A 79 -17.67 3.99 -8.22
C ILE A 79 -16.43 3.74 -9.09
N PHE A 80 -16.04 2.48 -9.27
CA PHE A 80 -14.81 2.17 -9.98
C PHE A 80 -14.93 2.32 -11.50
N SER A 81 -16.12 2.14 -12.08
CA SER A 81 -16.36 2.47 -13.50
C SER A 81 -16.20 3.95 -13.78
N ILE A 82 -16.69 4.84 -12.91
CA ILE A 82 -16.51 6.30 -13.07
C ILE A 82 -15.03 6.68 -13.00
N ILE A 83 -14.28 6.10 -12.07
CA ILE A 83 -12.83 6.34 -11.93
C ILE A 83 -12.10 5.88 -13.20
N ALA A 84 -12.39 4.67 -13.67
CA ALA A 84 -11.75 4.11 -14.85
C ALA A 84 -12.14 4.89 -16.12
N ASP A 85 -13.41 5.22 -16.32
CA ASP A 85 -13.90 5.98 -17.48
C ASP A 85 -13.22 7.36 -17.56
N LYS A 86 -13.08 8.06 -16.42
CA LYS A 86 -12.36 9.35 -16.36
C LYS A 86 -10.89 9.21 -16.76
N HIS A 87 -10.26 8.10 -16.41
CA HIS A 87 -8.86 7.86 -16.75
C HIS A 87 -8.70 7.50 -18.25
N PHE A 88 -9.46 6.54 -18.76
CA PHE A 88 -9.37 6.10 -20.15
C PHE A 88 -9.91 7.14 -21.15
N ALA A 89 -10.61 8.19 -20.70
CA ALA A 89 -10.92 9.35 -21.52
C ALA A 89 -9.69 10.22 -21.86
N LYS A 90 -8.54 10.02 -21.19
CA LYS A 90 -7.32 10.83 -21.36
C LYS A 90 -6.45 10.37 -22.54
N GLY A 91 -6.99 10.41 -23.76
CA GLY A 91 -6.22 10.13 -24.99
C GLY A 91 -5.94 8.65 -25.27
N TYR A 92 -6.63 7.72 -24.59
CA TYR A 92 -6.62 6.31 -24.97
C TYR A 92 -7.54 6.06 -26.17
N ASP A 93 -7.31 4.96 -26.88
CA ASP A 93 -8.24 4.50 -27.90
C ASP A 93 -9.63 4.20 -27.28
N PRO A 94 -10.74 4.58 -27.94
CA PRO A 94 -12.09 4.33 -27.46
C PRO A 94 -12.41 2.88 -27.08
N GLN A 95 -11.69 1.89 -27.61
CA GLN A 95 -11.82 0.49 -27.20
C GLN A 95 -11.54 0.30 -25.70
N PHE A 96 -10.61 1.05 -25.12
CA PHE A 96 -10.21 0.90 -23.72
C PHE A 96 -11.27 1.40 -22.75
N SER A 97 -12.13 2.35 -23.15
CA SER A 97 -13.31 2.74 -22.34
C SER A 97 -14.39 1.66 -22.28
N ARG A 98 -14.40 0.71 -23.22
CA ARG A 98 -15.27 -0.48 -23.14
C ARG A 98 -14.62 -1.55 -22.29
N LEU A 99 -13.33 -1.80 -22.51
CA LEU A 99 -12.54 -2.77 -21.74
C LEU A 99 -12.44 -2.40 -20.26
N SER A 100 -12.41 -1.10 -19.91
CA SER A 100 -12.40 -0.62 -18.53
C SER A 100 -13.61 -1.10 -17.73
N LYS A 101 -14.80 -1.10 -18.34
CA LYS A 101 -16.06 -1.57 -17.71
C LYS A 101 -16.03 -3.08 -17.50
N VAL A 102 -15.50 -3.81 -18.50
CA VAL A 102 -15.29 -5.27 -18.41
C VAL A 102 -14.29 -5.58 -17.29
N MET A 103 -13.20 -4.81 -17.18
CA MET A 103 -12.21 -4.94 -16.11
C MET A 103 -12.81 -4.70 -14.72
N VAL A 104 -13.64 -3.67 -14.55
CA VAL A 104 -14.30 -3.41 -13.26
C VAL A 104 -15.21 -4.58 -12.86
N GLN A 105 -15.95 -5.15 -13.83
CA GLN A 105 -16.76 -6.35 -13.59
C GLN A 105 -15.90 -7.57 -13.25
N ALA A 106 -14.79 -7.78 -13.96
CA ALA A 106 -13.87 -8.88 -13.71
C ALA A 106 -13.24 -8.77 -12.31
N THR A 107 -12.81 -7.57 -11.91
CA THR A 107 -12.27 -7.29 -10.56
C THR A 107 -13.32 -7.51 -9.47
N LEU A 108 -14.60 -7.21 -9.74
CA LEU A 108 -15.69 -7.48 -8.80
C LEU A 108 -15.92 -8.97 -8.60
N GLU A 109 -15.95 -9.74 -9.69
CA GLU A 109 -16.11 -11.19 -9.62
C GLU A 109 -14.94 -11.87 -8.89
N THR A 110 -13.69 -11.52 -9.24
CA THR A 110 -12.50 -12.06 -8.56
C THR A 110 -12.46 -11.67 -7.09
N TYR A 111 -12.77 -10.41 -6.75
CA TYR A 111 -12.82 -9.93 -5.37
C TYR A 111 -13.83 -10.71 -4.51
N LYS A 112 -15.05 -10.94 -5.03
CA LYS A 112 -16.09 -11.70 -4.31
C LYS A 112 -15.69 -13.16 -4.13
N ARG A 113 -15.16 -13.78 -5.20
CA ARG A 113 -14.64 -15.16 -5.14
C ARG A 113 -13.47 -15.27 -4.17
N ALA A 114 -12.60 -14.26 -4.09
CA ALA A 114 -11.49 -14.21 -3.15
C ALA A 114 -11.97 -14.21 -1.70
N ILE A 115 -12.89 -13.31 -1.34
CA ILE A 115 -13.45 -13.23 0.02
C ILE A 115 -14.15 -14.53 0.42
N ALA A 116 -14.90 -15.13 -0.50
CA ALA A 116 -15.60 -16.38 -0.23
C ALA A 116 -14.65 -17.58 -0.07
N SER A 117 -13.53 -17.58 -0.80
CA SER A 117 -12.61 -18.72 -0.88
C SER A 117 -11.50 -18.67 0.17
N PHE A 118 -11.00 -17.49 0.50
CA PHE A 118 -9.78 -17.28 1.27
C PHE A 118 -10.11 -16.63 2.61
N LEU A 119 -10.76 -17.41 3.48
CA LEU A 119 -11.13 -16.95 4.81
C LEU A 119 -9.91 -16.87 5.75
N PRO A 120 -9.83 -15.84 6.61
CA PRO A 120 -8.77 -15.74 7.60
C PRO A 120 -8.93 -16.82 8.67
N THR A 121 -7.85 -17.55 8.93
CA THR A 121 -7.73 -18.51 10.04
C THR A 121 -6.51 -18.15 10.89
N PRO A 122 -6.33 -18.71 12.10
CA PRO A 122 -5.14 -18.42 12.90
C PRO A 122 -3.81 -18.66 12.16
N ALA A 123 -3.76 -19.62 11.24
CA ALA A 123 -2.58 -19.90 10.41
C ALA A 123 -2.41 -18.95 9.22
N LYS A 124 -3.49 -18.29 8.78
CA LYS A 124 -3.53 -17.34 7.66
C LYS A 124 -4.34 -16.10 8.02
N SER A 125 -3.94 -15.44 9.11
CA SER A 125 -4.67 -14.29 9.67
C SER A 125 -4.62 -13.05 8.77
N HIS A 126 -3.65 -12.98 7.86
CA HIS A 126 -3.46 -11.91 6.88
C HIS A 126 -4.33 -12.04 5.63
N TYR A 127 -5.13 -13.11 5.50
CA TYR A 127 -6.09 -13.30 4.40
C TYR A 127 -7.35 -12.46 4.62
N VAL A 128 -7.15 -11.13 4.68
CA VAL A 128 -8.22 -10.15 4.85
C VAL A 128 -8.25 -9.29 3.60
N PHE A 129 -9.35 -9.38 2.86
CA PHE A 129 -9.58 -8.63 1.64
C PHE A 129 -10.70 -7.62 1.83
N ASN A 130 -10.49 -6.37 1.42
CA ASN A 130 -11.46 -5.31 1.54
C ASN A 130 -11.51 -4.42 0.29
N MET A 131 -12.38 -3.41 0.28
CA MET A 131 -12.55 -2.51 -0.87
C MET A 131 -11.26 -1.78 -1.29
N ARG A 132 -10.27 -1.60 -0.40
CA ARG A 132 -8.97 -1.03 -0.75
C ARG A 132 -8.19 -1.93 -1.70
N ASP A 133 -8.38 -3.24 -1.61
CA ASP A 133 -7.72 -4.21 -2.49
C ASP A 133 -8.30 -4.14 -3.90
N PHE A 134 -9.62 -4.02 -4.01
CA PHE A 134 -10.27 -3.67 -5.28
C PHE A 134 -9.67 -2.37 -5.84
N ALA A 135 -9.60 -1.31 -5.02
CA ALA A 135 -9.05 -0.02 -5.44
C ALA A 135 -7.59 -0.12 -5.88
N ARG A 136 -6.76 -0.96 -5.24
CA ARG A 136 -5.35 -1.19 -5.60
C ARG A 136 -5.20 -1.85 -6.97
N VAL A 137 -6.06 -2.83 -7.30
CA VAL A 137 -6.07 -3.43 -8.65
C VAL A 137 -6.38 -2.37 -9.68
N ILE A 138 -7.48 -1.62 -9.48
CA ILE A 138 -7.87 -0.56 -10.42
C ILE A 138 -6.75 0.46 -10.56
N ARG A 139 -6.22 1.00 -9.45
CA ARG A 139 -5.12 1.98 -9.50
C ARG A 139 -3.88 1.46 -10.23
N GLY A 140 -3.54 0.18 -10.05
CA GLY A 140 -2.43 -0.44 -10.76
C GLY A 140 -2.64 -0.50 -12.28
N THR A 141 -3.86 -0.83 -12.73
CA THR A 141 -4.16 -0.84 -14.17
C THR A 141 -4.18 0.55 -14.81
N LEU A 142 -4.30 1.61 -14.00
CA LEU A 142 -4.21 3.01 -14.46
C LEU A 142 -2.77 3.53 -14.56
N LEU A 143 -1.75 2.74 -14.22
CA LEU A 143 -0.35 3.19 -14.26
C LEU A 143 0.22 3.26 -15.69
N VAL A 144 -0.29 2.45 -16.63
CA VAL A 144 0.23 2.41 -18.00
C VAL A 144 -0.34 3.57 -18.82
N PRO A 145 0.49 4.48 -19.39
CA PRO A 145 0.03 5.64 -20.13
C PRO A 145 -0.59 5.29 -21.50
N PRO A 146 -1.36 6.21 -22.11
CA PRO A 146 -2.01 5.98 -23.42
C PRO A 146 -1.01 5.76 -24.56
N ALA A 147 0.22 6.26 -24.41
CA ALA A 147 1.30 6.04 -25.37
C ALA A 147 1.69 4.56 -25.45
N SER A 148 1.69 3.84 -24.33
CA SER A 148 2.14 2.45 -24.22
C SER A 148 1.01 1.42 -24.30
N MET A 149 -0.24 1.84 -24.07
CA MET A 149 -1.42 0.97 -24.13
C MET A 149 -2.07 1.01 -25.52
N LYS A 150 -1.65 0.10 -26.41
CA LYS A 150 -2.16 0.00 -27.80
C LYS A 150 -3.00 -1.24 -28.08
N GLU A 151 -2.80 -2.31 -27.33
CA GLU A 151 -3.42 -3.61 -27.56
C GLU A 151 -4.40 -3.97 -26.45
N GLY A 152 -5.58 -4.49 -26.83
CA GLY A 152 -6.57 -4.98 -25.86
C GLY A 152 -6.07 -6.18 -25.05
N GLU A 153 -5.28 -7.07 -25.66
CA GLU A 153 -4.71 -8.23 -24.96
C GLU A 153 -3.69 -7.78 -23.90
N LYS A 154 -2.82 -6.82 -24.20
CA LYS A 154 -1.92 -6.19 -23.22
C LYS A 154 -2.66 -5.63 -22.01
N PHE A 155 -3.81 -5.00 -22.23
CA PHE A 155 -4.66 -4.51 -21.15
C PHE A 155 -5.20 -5.65 -20.26
N MET A 156 -5.60 -6.78 -20.85
CA MET A 156 -6.03 -7.96 -20.09
C MET A 156 -4.87 -8.59 -19.32
N ARG A 157 -3.66 -8.64 -19.90
CA ARG A 157 -2.45 -9.10 -19.22
C ARG A 157 -2.08 -8.21 -18.03
N LEU A 158 -2.18 -6.89 -18.19
CA LEU A 158 -2.01 -5.94 -17.09
C LEU A 158 -2.99 -6.21 -15.95
N TRP A 159 -4.26 -6.48 -16.26
CA TRP A 159 -5.24 -6.85 -15.24
C TRP A 159 -4.86 -8.15 -14.52
N VAL A 160 -4.42 -9.19 -15.25
CA VAL A 160 -3.93 -10.44 -14.63
C VAL A 160 -2.74 -10.16 -13.70
N HIS A 161 -1.76 -9.38 -14.15
CA HIS A 161 -0.62 -8.98 -13.33
C HIS A 161 -1.08 -8.32 -12.02
N GLU A 162 -1.98 -7.35 -12.11
CA GLU A 162 -2.44 -6.57 -10.96
C GLU A 162 -3.26 -7.38 -9.95
N VAL A 163 -4.12 -8.30 -10.40
CA VAL A 163 -4.84 -9.18 -9.46
C VAL A 163 -3.89 -10.16 -8.77
N TYR A 164 -2.81 -10.59 -9.44
CA TYR A 164 -1.76 -11.39 -8.82
C TYR A 164 -0.98 -10.59 -7.76
N ARG A 165 -0.55 -9.36 -8.08
CA ARG A 165 0.18 -8.52 -7.12
C ARG A 165 -0.64 -8.16 -5.88
N VAL A 166 -1.95 -7.99 -6.03
CA VAL A 166 -2.82 -7.56 -4.92
C VAL A 166 -3.32 -8.73 -4.06
N PHE A 167 -3.75 -9.84 -4.69
CA PHE A 167 -4.37 -10.97 -3.99
C PHE A 167 -3.42 -12.17 -3.86
N TYR A 168 -2.83 -12.63 -4.97
CA TYR A 168 -2.00 -13.84 -5.00
C TYR A 168 -0.76 -13.74 -4.11
N ASP A 169 -0.10 -12.58 -4.08
CA ASP A 169 1.11 -12.38 -3.28
C ASP A 169 0.90 -12.56 -1.76
N ARG A 170 -0.35 -12.59 -1.28
CA ARG A 170 -0.68 -12.92 0.13
C ARG A 170 -0.83 -14.42 0.39
N LEU A 171 -0.99 -15.23 -0.66
CA LEU A 171 -1.28 -16.65 -0.56
C LEU A 171 -0.02 -17.44 -0.23
N THR A 172 -0.11 -18.25 0.83
CA THR A 172 1.03 -19.03 1.37
C THR A 172 0.95 -20.51 1.05
N LEU A 173 -0.24 -21.04 0.79
CA LEU A 173 -0.47 -22.46 0.51
C LEU A 173 -0.62 -22.69 -1.00
N ASP A 174 -0.01 -23.76 -1.51
CA ASP A 174 -0.10 -24.09 -2.94
C ASP A 174 -1.54 -24.43 -3.37
N SER A 175 -2.33 -25.07 -2.50
CA SER A 175 -3.75 -25.30 -2.77
C SER A 175 -4.58 -24.01 -2.89
N ASP A 176 -4.22 -22.97 -2.13
CA ASP A 176 -4.87 -21.65 -2.25
C ASP A 176 -4.43 -20.97 -3.56
N ARG A 177 -3.18 -21.16 -4.00
CA ARG A 177 -2.64 -20.65 -5.26
C ARG A 177 -3.28 -21.32 -6.48
N ASP A 178 -3.41 -22.64 -6.48
CA ASP A 178 -4.11 -23.39 -7.53
C ASP A 178 -5.55 -22.91 -7.67
N LYS A 179 -6.24 -22.72 -6.52
CA LYS A 179 -7.61 -22.19 -6.51
C LYS A 179 -7.67 -20.77 -7.05
N TRP A 180 -6.67 -19.94 -6.77
CA TRP A 180 -6.59 -18.59 -7.33
C TRP A 180 -6.41 -18.60 -8.84
N PHE A 181 -5.51 -19.45 -9.35
CA PHE A 181 -5.30 -19.64 -10.78
C PHE A 181 -6.60 -19.99 -11.50
N GLU A 182 -7.38 -20.94 -10.97
CA GLU A 182 -8.69 -21.30 -11.52
C GLU A 182 -9.69 -20.13 -11.46
N ILE A 183 -9.71 -19.34 -10.39
CA ILE A 183 -10.56 -18.14 -10.30
C ILE A 183 -10.22 -17.13 -11.41
N VAL A 184 -8.94 -16.88 -11.67
CA VAL A 184 -8.49 -15.95 -12.71
C VAL A 184 -8.83 -16.48 -14.10
N LYS A 185 -8.55 -17.77 -14.34
CA LYS A 185 -8.86 -18.46 -15.60
C LYS A 185 -10.36 -18.42 -15.93
N ASP A 186 -11.21 -18.74 -14.96
CA ASP A 186 -12.67 -18.64 -15.09
C ASP A 186 -13.11 -17.21 -15.40
N THR A 187 -12.55 -16.22 -14.71
CA THR A 187 -12.92 -14.82 -14.91
C THR A 187 -12.53 -14.33 -16.30
N LEU A 188 -11.36 -14.70 -16.80
CA LEU A 188 -10.93 -14.40 -18.17
C LEU A 188 -11.92 -14.99 -19.19
N ALA A 189 -12.30 -16.26 -19.02
CA ALA A 189 -13.23 -16.93 -19.92
C ALA A 189 -14.65 -16.34 -19.85
N ASN A 190 -15.15 -16.05 -18.65
CA ASN A 190 -16.53 -15.62 -18.42
C ASN A 190 -16.75 -14.13 -18.68
N VAL A 191 -15.80 -13.28 -18.32
CA VAL A 191 -15.96 -11.82 -18.38
C VAL A 191 -15.24 -11.23 -19.59
N PHE A 192 -13.95 -11.53 -19.76
CA PHE A 192 -13.17 -11.04 -20.90
C PHE A 192 -13.40 -11.83 -22.20
N LYS A 193 -14.03 -13.02 -22.10
CA LYS A 193 -14.30 -13.93 -23.24
C LYS A 193 -13.01 -14.38 -23.95
N VAL A 194 -11.93 -14.56 -23.18
CA VAL A 194 -10.62 -15.03 -23.66
C VAL A 194 -10.12 -16.14 -22.75
N THR A 195 -9.52 -17.19 -23.31
CA THR A 195 -8.88 -18.25 -22.52
C THR A 195 -7.48 -17.82 -22.07
N ILE A 196 -7.06 -18.29 -20.89
CA ILE A 196 -5.74 -17.96 -20.36
C ILE A 196 -4.61 -18.42 -21.30
N ASP A 197 -4.76 -19.59 -21.92
CA ASP A 197 -3.79 -20.15 -22.87
C ASP A 197 -3.66 -19.29 -24.14
N LYS A 198 -4.76 -18.67 -24.59
CA LYS A 198 -4.68 -17.73 -25.72
C LYS A 198 -3.97 -16.44 -25.32
N LEU A 199 -4.24 -15.94 -24.13
CA LEU A 199 -3.73 -14.64 -23.68
C LEU A 199 -2.24 -14.69 -23.28
N LEU A 200 -1.84 -15.78 -22.63
CA LEU A 200 -0.53 -15.96 -21.99
C LEU A 200 0.26 -17.14 -22.56
N GLY A 201 -0.20 -17.78 -23.63
CA GLY A 201 0.46 -18.95 -24.22
C GLY A 201 1.89 -18.69 -24.71
N TYR A 202 2.27 -17.43 -24.94
CA TYR A 202 3.65 -17.06 -25.27
C TYR A 202 4.63 -17.26 -24.11
N LEU A 203 4.15 -17.34 -22.87
CA LEU A 203 4.97 -17.58 -21.69
C LEU A 203 5.42 -19.04 -21.55
N ASN A 204 4.68 -19.97 -22.16
CA ASN A 204 4.98 -21.39 -22.10
C ASN A 204 5.14 -21.98 -23.52
N PRO A 205 6.31 -22.55 -23.88
CA PRO A 205 6.54 -23.15 -25.20
C PRO A 205 5.52 -24.22 -25.62
N SER A 206 4.87 -24.88 -24.65
CA SER A 206 3.85 -25.90 -24.90
C SER A 206 2.45 -25.32 -25.16
N GLY A 207 2.25 -24.02 -24.93
CA GLY A 207 0.98 -23.31 -25.07
C GLY A 207 -0.04 -23.56 -23.95
N ASN A 208 0.21 -24.51 -23.04
CA ASN A 208 -0.62 -24.77 -21.87
C ASN A 208 -0.08 -23.97 -20.68
N VAL A 209 -0.80 -22.93 -20.27
CA VAL A 209 -0.36 -22.02 -19.21
C VAL A 209 -0.67 -22.61 -17.85
N THR A 210 0.30 -22.58 -16.95
CA THR A 210 0.21 -22.96 -15.54
C THR A 210 0.38 -21.74 -14.63
N ASP A 211 0.13 -21.90 -13.32
CA ASP A 211 0.31 -20.82 -12.35
C ASP A 211 1.78 -20.34 -12.28
N GLU A 212 2.74 -21.24 -12.45
CA GLU A 212 4.17 -20.90 -12.44
C GLU A 212 4.54 -19.99 -13.62
N ASP A 213 3.92 -20.17 -14.78
CA ASP A 213 4.20 -19.36 -15.98
C ASP A 213 3.80 -17.89 -15.78
N ILE A 214 2.76 -17.62 -14.97
CA ILE A 214 2.30 -16.25 -14.68
C ILE A 214 3.35 -15.45 -13.91
N ARG A 215 4.29 -16.11 -13.23
CA ARG A 215 5.39 -15.44 -12.54
C ARG A 215 6.31 -14.68 -13.49
N SER A 216 6.34 -15.07 -14.77
CA SER A 216 7.07 -14.38 -15.83
C SER A 216 6.30 -13.17 -16.40
N LEU A 217 5.02 -13.00 -16.05
CA LEU A 217 4.22 -11.84 -16.43
C LEU A 217 4.54 -10.64 -15.52
N MET A 218 5.46 -9.79 -15.97
CA MET A 218 5.91 -8.62 -15.22
C MET A 218 5.53 -7.31 -15.90
N PHE A 219 5.16 -6.33 -15.08
CA PHE A 219 5.01 -4.93 -15.47
C PHE A 219 5.86 -4.09 -14.53
N GLY A 220 6.58 -3.12 -15.09
CA GLY A 220 7.54 -2.31 -14.36
C GLY A 220 7.92 -1.05 -15.12
N ASP A 221 8.49 -0.08 -14.41
CA ASP A 221 8.90 1.21 -14.97
C ASP A 221 10.41 1.29 -15.25
N TYR A 222 11.14 0.22 -14.99
CA TYR A 222 12.61 0.22 -15.01
C TYR A 222 13.22 -0.12 -16.39
N MET A 223 12.38 -0.42 -17.38
CA MET A 223 12.83 -0.82 -18.71
C MET A 223 13.23 0.35 -19.60
N ASN A 224 12.71 1.55 -19.34
CA ASN A 224 13.04 2.77 -20.06
C ASN A 224 13.53 3.86 -19.10
N ASP A 225 14.26 4.84 -19.63
CA ASP A 225 14.80 5.95 -18.82
C ASP A 225 13.71 6.97 -18.43
N ASP A 226 12.56 6.95 -19.10
CA ASP A 226 11.40 7.81 -18.80
C ASP A 226 10.55 7.30 -17.62
N HIS A 227 10.96 6.19 -16.98
CA HIS A 227 10.24 5.54 -15.89
C HIS A 227 8.74 5.28 -16.16
N ILE A 228 8.44 4.88 -17.40
CA ILE A 228 7.09 4.53 -17.84
C ILE A 228 6.79 3.10 -17.45
N TYR A 229 5.77 2.92 -16.62
CA TYR A 229 5.26 1.61 -16.23
C TYR A 229 4.68 0.86 -17.43
N ASP A 230 5.28 -0.25 -17.81
CA ASP A 230 4.86 -1.04 -18.97
C ASP A 230 5.17 -2.54 -18.84
N GLU A 231 4.65 -3.34 -19.78
CA GLU A 231 4.90 -4.78 -19.87
C GLU A 231 6.37 -5.09 -20.17
N VAL A 232 6.95 -6.02 -19.43
CA VAL A 232 8.32 -6.51 -19.65
C VAL A 232 8.28 -7.66 -20.66
N ALA A 233 8.97 -7.50 -21.78
CA ALA A 233 8.90 -8.45 -22.89
C ALA A 233 9.74 -9.72 -22.68
N SER A 234 10.91 -9.61 -22.04
CA SER A 234 11.86 -10.71 -21.88
C SER A 234 12.50 -10.72 -20.49
N MET A 235 12.70 -11.94 -19.97
CA MET A 235 13.40 -12.18 -18.70
C MET A 235 14.91 -11.93 -18.80
N GLU A 236 15.48 -12.06 -20.00
CA GLU A 236 16.87 -11.71 -20.28
C GLU A 236 17.08 -10.19 -20.24
N GLU A 237 16.16 -9.43 -20.82
CA GLU A 237 16.23 -7.96 -20.85
C GLU A 237 16.16 -7.35 -19.44
N ILE A 238 15.21 -7.79 -18.61
CA ILE A 238 15.11 -7.35 -17.21
C ILE A 238 16.35 -7.74 -16.40
N SER A 239 16.91 -8.93 -16.63
CA SER A 239 18.13 -9.38 -15.95
C SER A 239 19.31 -8.46 -16.29
N ALA A 240 19.52 -8.18 -17.57
CA ALA A 240 20.56 -7.24 -18.01
C ALA A 240 20.35 -5.83 -17.44
N ARG A 241 19.11 -5.34 -17.46
CA ARG A 241 18.77 -4.00 -16.98
C ARG A 241 18.94 -3.86 -15.46
N MET A 242 18.45 -4.82 -14.67
CA MET A 242 18.63 -4.82 -13.22
C MET A 242 20.10 -5.02 -12.81
N GLN A 243 20.87 -5.79 -13.57
CA GLN A 243 22.31 -5.93 -13.34
C GLN A 243 23.03 -4.60 -13.58
N ALA A 244 22.68 -3.86 -14.63
CA ALA A 244 23.23 -2.53 -14.87
C ALA A 244 22.93 -1.56 -13.71
N PHE A 245 21.72 -1.54 -13.18
CA PHE A 245 21.38 -0.74 -12.00
C PHE A 245 22.14 -1.18 -10.74
N LEU A 246 22.37 -2.48 -10.56
CA LEU A 246 23.15 -3.00 -9.45
C LEU A 246 24.62 -2.59 -9.54
N ASP A 247 25.20 -2.65 -10.74
CA ASP A 247 26.58 -2.25 -11.00
C ASP A 247 26.76 -0.73 -10.79
N ASP A 248 25.80 0.07 -11.28
CA ASP A 248 25.75 1.51 -11.05
C ASP A 248 25.68 1.84 -9.55
N TYR A 249 24.76 1.23 -8.82
CA TYR A 249 24.65 1.38 -7.36
C TYR A 249 25.97 1.06 -6.64
N ASN A 250 26.62 -0.03 -7.05
CA ASN A 250 27.89 -0.49 -6.47
C ASN A 250 29.06 0.43 -6.80
N SER A 251 29.00 1.16 -7.92
CA SER A 251 30.02 2.13 -8.31
C SER A 251 29.94 3.43 -7.51
N ILE A 252 28.73 3.83 -7.10
CA ILE A 252 28.47 5.08 -6.37
C ILE A 252 28.62 4.89 -4.85
N THR A 253 28.22 3.72 -4.32
CA THR A 253 28.07 3.52 -2.87
C THR A 253 29.31 2.91 -2.23
N LYS A 254 29.68 3.39 -1.03
CA LYS A 254 30.76 2.81 -0.20
C LYS A 254 30.44 1.41 0.36
N THR A 255 29.17 1.00 0.35
CA THR A 255 28.67 -0.28 0.84
C THR A 255 28.01 -1.04 -0.31
N PRO A 256 28.79 -1.78 -1.13
CA PRO A 256 28.26 -2.50 -2.28
C PRO A 256 27.35 -3.66 -1.85
N MET A 257 26.41 -3.99 -2.71
CA MET A 257 25.50 -5.13 -2.59
C MET A 257 25.95 -6.27 -3.50
N ASN A 258 26.29 -7.40 -2.90
CA ASN A 258 26.51 -8.65 -3.63
C ASN A 258 25.19 -9.40 -3.79
N LEU A 259 24.32 -8.90 -4.67
CA LEU A 259 23.03 -9.51 -4.97
C LEU A 259 23.14 -10.36 -6.25
N VAL A 260 22.72 -11.62 -6.17
CA VAL A 260 22.57 -12.47 -7.36
C VAL A 260 21.15 -12.32 -7.89
N LEU A 261 21.01 -11.84 -9.12
CA LEU A 261 19.72 -11.58 -9.77
C LEU A 261 19.19 -12.82 -10.51
N PHE A 262 18.64 -13.76 -9.77
CA PHE A 262 17.84 -14.86 -10.33
C PHE A 262 16.35 -14.46 -10.39
N GLN A 263 15.52 -15.22 -11.12
CA GLN A 263 14.11 -14.88 -11.37
C GLN A 263 13.34 -14.42 -10.14
N PHE A 264 13.43 -15.15 -9.03
CA PHE A 264 12.72 -14.80 -7.80
C PHE A 264 13.22 -13.49 -7.16
N ALA A 265 14.51 -13.17 -7.27
CA ALA A 265 15.04 -11.89 -6.81
C ALA A 265 14.49 -10.73 -7.66
N MET A 266 14.44 -10.90 -8.99
CA MET A 266 13.89 -9.91 -9.92
C MET A 266 12.38 -9.70 -9.73
N GLU A 267 11.64 -10.77 -9.44
CA GLU A 267 10.23 -10.69 -9.05
C GLU A 267 10.05 -9.82 -7.81
N HIS A 268 10.86 -10.02 -6.77
CA HIS A 268 10.76 -9.25 -5.54
C HIS A 268 11.12 -7.78 -5.70
N VAL A 269 12.17 -7.48 -6.46
CA VAL A 269 12.52 -6.10 -6.82
C VAL A 269 11.36 -5.45 -7.57
N SER A 270 10.79 -6.14 -8.57
CA SER A 270 9.64 -5.64 -9.33
C SER A 270 8.40 -5.39 -8.47
N ARG A 271 8.11 -6.27 -7.50
CA ARG A 271 7.00 -6.08 -6.55
C ARG A 271 7.20 -4.82 -5.71
N VAL A 272 8.42 -4.54 -5.26
CA VAL A 272 8.72 -3.31 -4.51
C VAL A 272 8.59 -2.09 -5.42
N SER A 273 9.20 -2.11 -6.62
CA SER A 273 9.10 -1.00 -7.59
C SER A 273 7.64 -0.66 -7.92
N ARG A 274 6.78 -1.68 -8.13
CA ARG A 274 5.33 -1.48 -8.35
C ARG A 274 4.65 -0.79 -7.16
N VAL A 275 5.04 -1.09 -5.92
CA VAL A 275 4.49 -0.43 -4.73
C VAL A 275 4.95 1.03 -4.63
N LEU A 276 6.20 1.33 -4.98
CA LEU A 276 6.75 2.70 -4.94
C LEU A 276 6.06 3.67 -5.92
N LYS A 277 5.45 3.16 -7.00
CA LYS A 277 4.64 3.94 -7.93
C LYS A 277 3.22 4.25 -7.44
N GLN A 278 2.78 3.61 -6.37
CA GLN A 278 1.45 3.90 -5.82
C GLN A 278 1.53 5.03 -4.80
N ASP A 279 0.61 5.98 -4.89
CA ASP A 279 0.44 7.01 -3.87
C ASP A 279 0.24 6.37 -2.49
N ALA A 280 1.02 6.82 -1.51
CA ALA A 280 1.06 6.25 -0.15
C ALA A 280 1.29 4.72 -0.15
N GLY A 281 2.03 4.21 -1.14
CA GLY A 281 2.38 2.81 -1.29
C GLY A 281 3.24 2.32 -0.13
N HIS A 282 2.80 1.24 0.50
CA HIS A 282 3.54 0.54 1.54
C HIS A 282 3.33 -0.96 1.39
N CYS A 283 4.37 -1.73 1.71
CA CYS A 283 4.32 -3.19 1.70
C CYS A 283 5.05 -3.76 2.91
N LEU A 284 4.53 -4.85 3.46
CA LEU A 284 5.18 -5.63 4.50
C LEU A 284 5.93 -6.79 3.85
N LEU A 285 7.26 -6.82 4.01
CA LEU A 285 8.10 -7.87 3.45
C LEU A 285 8.28 -9.01 4.44
N VAL A 286 7.51 -10.08 4.26
CA VAL A 286 7.55 -11.27 5.11
C VAL A 286 8.41 -12.35 4.46
N GLY A 287 9.37 -12.88 5.21
CA GLY A 287 10.25 -13.95 4.74
C GLY A 287 11.29 -14.32 5.79
N VAL A 288 11.92 -15.48 5.62
CA VAL A 288 13.01 -15.94 6.49
C VAL A 288 14.23 -15.00 6.39
N GLY A 289 15.06 -14.96 7.43
CA GLY A 289 16.32 -14.23 7.42
C GLY A 289 17.21 -14.67 6.26
N GLY A 290 17.89 -13.73 5.60
CA GLY A 290 18.75 -14.01 4.44
C GLY A 290 18.04 -14.08 3.08
N SER A 291 16.72 -13.88 3.02
CA SER A 291 15.94 -13.86 1.76
C SER A 291 16.17 -12.64 0.86
N GLY A 292 17.09 -11.73 1.20
CA GLY A 292 17.42 -10.56 0.37
C GLY A 292 16.44 -9.39 0.44
N ARG A 293 15.49 -9.38 1.40
CA ARG A 293 14.47 -8.31 1.56
C ARG A 293 15.04 -6.89 1.55
N HIS A 294 16.10 -6.65 2.32
CA HIS A 294 16.74 -5.33 2.40
C HIS A 294 17.39 -4.94 1.07
N SER A 295 18.11 -5.86 0.44
CA SER A 295 18.79 -5.64 -0.84
C SER A 295 17.78 -5.36 -1.96
N ALA A 296 16.65 -6.08 -1.98
CA ALA A 296 15.59 -5.87 -2.96
C ALA A 296 14.98 -4.47 -2.86
N VAL A 297 14.70 -3.98 -1.64
CA VAL A 297 14.17 -2.62 -1.43
C VAL A 297 15.19 -1.57 -1.82
N ARG A 298 16.45 -1.78 -1.46
CA ARG A 298 17.53 -0.83 -1.74
C ARG A 298 17.80 -0.70 -3.24
N LEU A 299 17.80 -1.83 -3.96
CA LEU A 299 17.91 -1.81 -5.42
C LEU A 299 16.69 -1.17 -6.07
N ALA A 300 15.48 -1.52 -5.63
CA ALA A 300 14.24 -0.92 -6.16
C ALA A 300 14.16 0.59 -5.92
N ALA A 301 14.64 1.07 -4.76
CA ALA A 301 14.73 2.50 -4.47
C ALA A 301 15.74 3.20 -5.38
N HIS A 302 16.91 2.60 -5.60
CA HIS A 302 17.92 3.11 -6.54
C HIS A 302 17.38 3.18 -7.98
N MET A 303 16.71 2.13 -8.44
CA MET A 303 16.09 2.08 -9.77
C MET A 303 15.00 3.13 -9.99
N ALA A 304 14.38 3.63 -8.92
CA ALA A 304 13.33 4.64 -8.98
C ALA A 304 13.86 6.06 -8.69
N ASP A 305 15.17 6.23 -8.47
CA ASP A 305 15.80 7.46 -7.99
C ASP A 305 15.22 7.98 -6.65
N TYR A 306 14.80 7.08 -5.77
CA TYR A 306 14.28 7.45 -4.46
C TYR A 306 15.40 7.43 -3.41
N GLU A 307 15.36 8.40 -2.50
CA GLU A 307 16.28 8.42 -1.37
C GLU A 307 15.99 7.24 -0.43
N TYR A 308 17.00 6.41 -0.19
CA TYR A 308 16.90 5.29 0.73
C TYR A 308 17.16 5.76 2.17
N PHE A 309 16.13 5.75 3.00
CA PHE A 309 16.19 6.09 4.42
C PHE A 309 16.02 4.85 5.30
N THR A 310 16.91 4.63 6.25
CA THR A 310 16.78 3.61 7.30
C THR A 310 17.42 4.11 8.58
N ILE A 311 17.01 3.55 9.73
CA ILE A 311 17.56 3.91 11.03
C ILE A 311 18.68 2.98 11.47
N GLU A 312 19.64 3.53 12.21
CA GLU A 312 20.74 2.75 12.79
C GLU A 312 20.55 2.64 14.30
N ILE A 313 20.25 1.44 14.78
CA ILE A 313 20.02 1.22 16.21
C ILE A 313 21.33 1.00 16.93
N THR A 314 21.62 1.92 17.86
CA THR A 314 22.68 1.78 18.86
C THR A 314 22.11 1.28 20.19
N ARG A 315 22.98 0.84 21.11
CA ARG A 315 22.55 0.41 22.46
C ARG A 315 21.78 1.51 23.21
N SER A 316 22.18 2.77 23.01
CA SER A 316 21.55 3.95 23.62
C SER A 316 20.34 4.49 22.85
N TYR A 317 20.04 3.98 21.65
CA TYR A 317 18.94 4.48 20.82
C TYR A 317 17.61 4.44 21.57
N GLY A 318 17.01 5.60 21.76
CA GLY A 318 15.78 5.76 22.55
C GLY A 318 14.65 6.40 21.75
N SER A 319 13.57 6.74 22.45
CA SER A 319 12.40 7.40 21.85
C SER A 319 12.72 8.78 21.26
N ASN A 320 13.70 9.49 21.83
CA ASN A 320 14.12 10.79 21.33
C ASN A 320 14.83 10.65 19.98
N ASP A 321 15.78 9.72 19.87
CA ASP A 321 16.49 9.46 18.61
C ASP A 321 15.53 9.04 17.50
N TRP A 322 14.57 8.17 17.83
CA TRP A 322 13.49 7.76 16.94
C TRP A 322 12.66 8.94 16.42
N ARG A 323 12.21 9.82 17.31
CA ARG A 323 11.44 11.00 16.91
C ARG A 323 12.25 11.95 16.05
N GLU A 324 13.53 12.13 16.34
CA GLU A 324 14.42 12.94 15.50
C GLU A 324 14.66 12.33 14.12
N ASP A 325 14.77 11.01 14.00
CA ASP A 325 14.91 10.35 12.70
C ASP A 325 13.61 10.42 11.87
N LEU A 326 12.45 10.22 12.50
CA LEU A 326 11.16 10.42 11.83
C LEU A 326 10.94 11.86 11.42
N LYS A 327 11.39 12.82 12.22
CA LYS A 327 11.36 14.24 11.89
C LYS A 327 12.20 14.55 10.66
N LYS A 328 13.43 14.02 10.57
CA LYS A 328 14.28 14.14 9.36
C LYS A 328 13.60 13.52 8.14
N LEU A 329 12.98 12.34 8.30
CA LEU A 329 12.24 11.67 7.24
C LEU A 329 11.08 12.55 6.72
N LEU A 330 10.27 13.11 7.62
CA LEU A 330 9.15 13.98 7.27
C LEU A 330 9.60 15.28 6.59
N LEU A 331 10.72 15.87 7.04
CA LEU A 331 11.29 17.06 6.40
C LEU A 331 11.78 16.76 4.98
N LYS A 332 12.49 15.66 4.77
CA LYS A 332 12.97 15.28 3.43
C LYS A 332 11.82 14.97 2.47
N ALA A 333 10.89 14.12 2.89
CA ALA A 333 9.79 13.70 2.03
C ALA A 333 8.75 14.81 1.83
N GLY A 334 8.44 15.57 2.88
CA GLY A 334 7.37 16.57 2.89
C GLY A 334 7.82 17.97 2.49
N LEU A 335 8.91 18.48 3.09
CA LEU A 335 9.35 19.87 2.88
C LEU A 335 10.28 20.01 1.67
N GLU A 336 11.26 19.10 1.52
CA GLU A 336 12.17 19.10 0.35
C GLU A 336 11.52 18.47 -0.89
N GLY A 337 10.40 17.75 -0.72
CA GLY A 337 9.69 17.09 -1.81
C GLY A 337 10.47 15.96 -2.48
N LYS A 338 11.48 15.40 -1.80
CA LYS A 338 12.31 14.31 -2.35
C LYS A 338 11.58 12.98 -2.21
N PRO A 339 11.37 12.22 -3.31
CA PRO A 339 10.88 10.86 -3.23
C PRO A 339 11.77 10.02 -2.32
N THR A 340 11.20 9.47 -1.25
CA THR A 340 11.96 8.80 -0.18
C THR A 340 11.33 7.46 0.16
N VAL A 341 12.14 6.42 0.27
CA VAL A 341 11.76 5.10 0.78
C VAL A 341 12.25 4.95 2.20
N PHE A 342 11.33 4.69 3.13
CA PHE A 342 11.69 4.32 4.50
C PHE A 342 11.68 2.80 4.68
N LEU A 343 12.85 2.20 4.93
CA LEU A 343 12.97 0.80 5.32
C LEU A 343 13.10 0.66 6.84
N PHE A 344 12.10 0.00 7.43
CA PHE A 344 12.05 -0.33 8.85
C PHE A 344 11.96 -1.84 9.04
N ALA A 345 12.95 -2.42 9.73
CA ALA A 345 13.09 -3.84 9.97
C ALA A 345 12.61 -4.24 11.37
N ASP A 346 12.26 -5.52 11.53
CA ASP A 346 11.87 -6.10 12.83
C ASP A 346 12.99 -6.01 13.87
N SER A 347 14.25 -6.19 13.45
CA SER A 347 15.43 -6.00 14.30
C SER A 347 15.61 -4.56 14.81
N GLN A 348 14.91 -3.59 14.18
CA GLN A 348 14.92 -2.19 14.57
C GLN A 348 13.76 -1.85 15.54
N ILE A 349 12.91 -2.80 15.92
CA ILE A 349 11.81 -2.54 16.84
C ILE A 349 12.30 -2.72 18.28
N LYS A 350 12.71 -1.61 18.92
CA LYS A 350 13.15 -1.61 20.33
C LYS A 350 12.01 -1.39 21.32
N MET A 351 11.00 -0.61 20.93
CA MET A 351 9.85 -0.25 21.76
C MET A 351 8.57 -0.33 20.95
N GLU A 352 7.47 -0.74 21.58
CA GLU A 352 6.16 -0.84 20.93
C GLU A 352 5.67 0.50 20.37
N SER A 353 6.04 1.61 21.01
CA SER A 353 5.70 2.97 20.57
C SER A 353 6.21 3.29 19.16
N PHE A 354 7.28 2.65 18.68
CA PHE A 354 7.77 2.87 17.32
C PHE A 354 6.73 2.39 16.29
N MET A 355 6.11 1.24 16.55
CA MET A 355 5.06 0.70 15.68
C MET A 355 3.79 1.54 15.74
N GLU A 356 3.49 2.16 16.89
CA GLU A 356 2.37 3.09 17.02
C GLU A 356 2.59 4.34 16.15
N ASP A 357 3.78 4.93 16.20
CA ASP A 357 4.16 6.08 15.37
C ASP A 357 4.08 5.72 13.87
N ILE A 358 4.60 4.55 13.44
CA ILE A 358 4.47 4.11 12.03
C ILE A 358 3.00 3.92 11.63
N SER A 359 2.17 3.38 12.52
CA SER A 359 0.74 3.26 12.27
C SER A 359 0.07 4.63 12.11
N MET A 360 0.45 5.63 12.91
CA MET A 360 -0.05 7.00 12.76
C MET A 360 0.38 7.62 11.44
N LEU A 361 1.66 7.45 11.05
CA LEU A 361 2.18 7.93 9.79
C LEU A 361 1.43 7.34 8.59
N LEU A 362 1.17 6.02 8.60
CA LEU A 362 0.45 5.35 7.51
C LEU A 362 -1.03 5.75 7.43
N ASN A 363 -1.66 6.09 8.56
CA ASN A 363 -3.09 6.42 8.61
C ASN A 363 -3.37 7.91 8.38
N THR A 364 -2.50 8.79 8.86
CA THR A 364 -2.73 10.25 8.90
C THR A 364 -1.68 11.06 8.16
N GLY A 365 -0.51 10.48 7.87
CA GLY A 365 0.62 11.21 7.29
C GLY A 365 1.33 12.14 8.26
N ASP A 366 0.96 12.16 9.55
CA ASP A 366 1.51 13.07 10.55
C ASP A 366 1.74 12.37 11.90
N LEU A 367 2.61 12.96 12.71
CA LEU A 367 2.88 12.54 14.08
C LEU A 367 2.61 13.70 15.05
N PRO A 368 1.65 13.55 15.98
CA PRO A 368 1.35 14.60 16.94
C PRO A 368 2.57 14.98 17.80
N ASN A 369 2.76 16.29 17.97
CA ASN A 369 3.82 16.87 18.80
C ASN A 369 5.24 16.42 18.40
N ILE A 370 5.48 16.13 17.12
CA ILE A 370 6.84 15.84 16.64
C ILE A 370 7.66 17.12 16.41
N PHE A 371 7.02 18.20 15.95
CA PHE A 371 7.65 19.50 15.74
C PHE A 371 7.30 20.46 16.90
N PRO A 372 8.29 21.14 17.50
CA PRO A 372 8.05 22.26 18.40
C PRO A 372 7.46 23.47 17.64
N ALA A 373 6.88 24.42 18.39
CA ALA A 373 6.04 25.48 17.81
C ALA A 373 6.81 26.43 16.87
N ASP A 374 8.07 26.71 17.18
CA ASP A 374 9.00 27.51 16.39
C ASP A 374 9.35 26.84 15.06
N GLU A 375 9.72 25.56 15.08
CA GLU A 375 10.00 24.81 13.85
C GLU A 375 8.75 24.63 12.98
N LYS A 376 7.60 24.41 13.62
CA LYS A 376 6.32 24.32 12.91
C LYS A 376 5.99 25.62 12.18
N ALA A 377 6.29 26.78 12.77
CA ALA A 377 6.09 28.07 12.12
C ALA A 377 6.98 28.23 10.88
N ASP A 378 8.29 27.94 11.00
CA ASP A 378 9.23 27.98 9.86
C ASP A 378 8.83 27.02 8.73
N MET A 379 8.38 25.81 9.07
CA MET A 379 7.87 24.85 8.09
C MET A 379 6.63 25.36 7.37
N LEU A 380 5.68 25.97 8.09
CA LEU A 380 4.46 26.50 7.51
C LEU A 380 4.75 27.65 6.54
N ASP A 381 5.70 28.52 6.84
CA ASP A 381 6.09 29.63 5.96
C ASP A 381 6.69 29.11 4.64
N LYS A 382 7.54 28.08 4.72
CA LYS A 382 8.11 27.41 3.53
C LYS A 382 7.04 26.69 2.72
N LEU A 383 6.17 25.92 3.37
CA LEU A 383 5.08 25.19 2.71
C LEU A 383 4.07 26.15 2.05
N GLN A 384 3.80 27.31 2.65
CA GLN A 384 2.95 28.34 2.01
C GLN A 384 3.57 28.86 0.71
N THR A 385 4.88 29.01 0.66
CA THR A 385 5.59 29.44 -0.56
C THR A 385 5.43 28.39 -1.66
N ILE A 386 5.72 27.12 -1.34
CA ILE A 386 5.56 25.99 -2.26
C ILE A 386 4.10 25.87 -2.74
N ALA A 387 3.13 26.00 -1.83
CA ALA A 387 1.72 25.91 -2.16
C ALA A 387 1.25 27.04 -3.09
N ARG A 388 1.82 28.25 -2.98
CA ARG A 388 1.53 29.36 -3.90
C ARG A 388 2.10 29.10 -5.29
N GLU A 389 3.31 28.56 -5.38
CA GLU A 389 3.97 28.22 -6.64
C GLU A 389 3.27 27.04 -7.36
N ALA A 390 2.70 26.09 -6.64
CA ALA A 390 1.99 24.95 -7.23
C ALA A 390 0.63 25.30 -7.86
N VAL A 391 0.05 26.45 -7.50
CA VAL A 391 -1.26 26.92 -8.00
C VAL A 391 -1.10 27.90 -9.19
N SER A 392 0.08 28.48 -9.36
CA SER A 392 0.46 29.28 -10.54
C SER A 392 0.94 28.40 -11.69
#